data_AF-A0A6J5KGS5-F1
#
_entry.id   AF-A0A6J5KGS5-F1
#
_cell.length_a   1.000
_cell.length_b   1.000
_cell.length_c   1.000
_cell.angle_alpha   90.00
_cell.angle_beta   90.00
_cell.angle_gamma   90.00
#
_symmetry.space_group_name_H-M   'P 1'
#
loop_
_entity.id
_entity.type
_entity.pdbx_description
1 polymer ?
#
loop_
_entity_poly.entity_id
_entity_poly.type
_entity_poly.pdbx_seq_one_letter_code
_entity_poly.pdbx_strand_id
1 'polypeptide(L)'
;MDEEFETLVDGRAKELLKRFAARPTASIPGACEGWAETMAEYGFLGNEHIDWRDMMQPHWDRTTVRMEESPVVLCVADTTEL
;
A
#
# COMPACT_ATOMS: atom_id res chain seq x y z
N MET A 1 13.29 9.90 11.26
CA MET A 1 12.45 10.33 10.12
C MET A 1 11.51 11.38 10.66
N ASP A 2 11.31 12.50 9.96
CA ASP A 2 10.47 13.59 10.47
C ASP A 2 8.99 13.16 10.49
N GLU A 3 8.25 13.48 11.56
CA GLU A 3 6.84 13.08 11.74
C GLU A 3 5.95 13.58 10.59
N GLU A 4 6.28 14.76 10.03
CA GLU A 4 5.62 15.33 8.86
C GLU A 4 5.82 14.48 7.59
N PHE A 5 7.02 13.92 7.41
CA PHE A 5 7.35 13.06 6.28
C PHE A 5 6.55 11.76 6.32
N GLU A 6 6.42 11.14 7.50
CA GLU A 6 5.60 9.95 7.70
C GLU A 6 4.15 10.20 7.31
N THR A 7 3.54 11.30 7.81
CA THR A 7 2.17 11.65 7.44
C THR A 7 1.97 11.88 5.94
N LEU A 8 2.97 12.44 5.25
CA LEU A 8 2.92 12.64 3.80
C LEU A 8 2.98 11.31 3.05
N VAL A 9 3.87 10.40 3.44
CA VAL A 9 3.98 9.04 2.88
C VAL A 9 2.67 8.29 3.04
N ASP A 10 2.09 8.35 4.24
CA ASP A 10 0.85 7.69 4.60
C ASP A 10 -0.35 8.19 3.76
N GLY A 11 -0.43 9.51 3.57
CA GLY A 11 -1.44 10.13 2.72
C GLY A 11 -1.31 9.67 1.27
N ARG A 12 -0.09 9.58 0.76
CA ARG A 12 0.18 9.17 -0.62
C ARG A 12 -0.08 7.68 -0.85
N ALA A 13 0.31 6.82 0.10
CA ALA A 13 0.01 5.39 0.06
C ALA A 13 -1.49 5.12 -0.04
N LYS A 14 -2.30 5.82 0.78
CA LYS A 14 -3.77 5.69 0.78
C LYS A 14 -4.38 6.10 -0.55
N GLU A 15 -3.89 7.17 -1.16
CA GLU A 15 -4.39 7.64 -2.46
C GLU A 15 -4.02 6.67 -3.60
N LEU A 16 -2.78 6.19 -3.62
CA LEU A 16 -2.32 5.18 -4.56
C LEU A 16 -3.16 3.90 -4.46
N LEU A 17 -3.39 3.40 -3.24
CA LEU A 17 -4.22 2.21 -3.01
C LEU A 17 -5.64 2.38 -3.53
N LYS A 18 -6.28 3.54 -3.33
CA LYS A 18 -7.63 3.81 -3.87
C LYS A 18 -7.64 3.75 -5.39
N ARG A 19 -6.66 4.37 -6.04
CA ARG A 19 -6.55 4.43 -7.51
C ARG A 19 -6.35 3.04 -8.12
N PHE A 20 -5.44 2.25 -7.55
CA PHE A 20 -5.16 0.91 -8.05
C PHE A 20 -6.32 -0.05 -7.75
N ALA A 21 -6.96 0.06 -6.58
CA ALA A 21 -8.15 -0.73 -6.27
C ALA A 21 -9.33 -0.43 -7.22
N ALA A 22 -9.48 0.82 -7.68
CA ALA A 22 -10.51 1.19 -8.65
C ALA A 22 -10.22 0.65 -10.08
N ARG A 23 -8.95 0.43 -10.42
CA ARG A 23 -8.49 -0.03 -11.75
C ARG A 23 -7.41 -1.12 -11.63
N PRO A 24 -7.72 -2.30 -11.07
CA PRO A 24 -6.73 -3.28 -10.61
C PRO A 24 -5.88 -3.91 -11.72
N THR A 25 -6.34 -3.86 -12.97
CA THR A 25 -5.62 -4.39 -14.13
C THR A 25 -4.96 -3.30 -14.98
N ALA A 26 -5.14 -2.04 -14.63
CA ALA A 26 -4.52 -0.94 -15.35
C ALA A 26 -3.03 -0.83 -15.00
N SER A 27 -2.23 -0.34 -15.95
CA SER A 27 -0.88 0.12 -15.66
C SER A 27 -0.91 1.35 -14.74
N ILE A 28 0.23 1.71 -14.14
CA ILE A 28 0.34 2.92 -13.30
C ILE A 28 -0.19 4.16 -14.05
N PRO A 29 0.23 4.48 -15.30
CA PRO A 29 -0.34 5.60 -16.03
C PRO A 29 -1.84 5.44 -16.33
N GLY A 30 -2.30 4.20 -16.56
CA GLY A 30 -3.71 3.90 -16.80
C GLY A 30 -4.58 4.04 -15.55
N ALA A 31 -3.99 4.01 -14.36
CA ALA A 31 -4.65 4.17 -13.07
C ALA A 31 -4.61 5.62 -12.53
N CYS A 32 -3.94 6.54 -13.22
CA CYS A 32 -3.80 7.94 -12.82
C CYS A 32 -4.60 8.86 -13.77
N GLU A 33 -4.87 10.10 -13.37
CA GLU A 33 -5.67 11.07 -14.15
C GLU A 33 -4.81 12.06 -14.93
N GLY A 34 -3.48 12.03 -14.75
CA GLY A 34 -2.56 12.89 -15.49
C GLY A 34 -1.08 12.57 -15.29
N TRP A 35 -0.24 13.31 -16.01
CA TRP A 35 1.21 13.13 -16.02
C TRP A 35 1.86 13.45 -14.67
N ALA A 36 1.44 14.57 -14.05
CA ALA A 36 1.99 15.01 -12.77
C ALA A 36 1.75 13.96 -11.68
N GLU A 37 0.56 13.37 -11.67
CA GLU A 37 0.23 12.24 -10.79
C GLU A 37 1.16 11.08 -11.12
N THR A 38 1.11 10.56 -12.35
CA THR A 38 1.88 9.38 -12.77
C THR A 38 3.34 9.43 -12.33
N MET A 39 4.00 10.57 -12.51
CA MET A 39 5.39 10.78 -12.08
C MET A 39 5.58 10.70 -10.57
N ALA A 40 4.60 11.20 -9.83
CA ALA A 40 4.56 11.12 -8.39
C ALA A 40 4.31 9.70 -7.87
N GLU A 41 3.48 8.88 -8.52
CA GLU A 41 3.35 7.46 -8.16
C GLU A 41 4.65 6.70 -8.44
N TYR A 42 5.29 6.93 -9.59
CA TYR A 42 6.60 6.33 -9.86
C TYR A 42 7.65 6.79 -8.85
N GLY A 43 7.67 8.08 -8.50
CA GLY A 43 8.57 8.61 -7.48
C GLY A 43 8.32 8.03 -6.10
N PHE A 44 7.05 7.80 -5.73
CA PHE A 44 6.68 7.16 -4.48
C PHE A 44 7.13 5.69 -4.43
N LEU A 45 6.82 4.91 -5.47
CA LEU A 45 7.16 3.48 -5.54
C LEU A 45 8.67 3.24 -5.68
N GLY A 46 9.40 4.21 -6.23
CA GLY A 46 10.87 4.17 -6.35
C GLY A 46 11.62 4.86 -5.21
N ASN A 47 10.94 5.28 -4.13
CA ASN A 47 11.58 5.99 -3.03
C ASN A 47 12.31 5.01 -2.10
N GLU A 48 13.64 5.05 -2.11
CA GLU A 48 14.49 4.21 -1.26
C GLU A 48 14.33 4.48 0.26
N HIS A 49 13.72 5.61 0.63
CA HIS A 49 13.42 5.94 2.03
C HIS A 49 12.14 5.29 2.56
N ILE A 50 11.38 4.59 1.71
CA ILE A 50 10.15 3.88 2.10
C ILE A 50 10.46 2.37 2.10
N ASP A 51 10.43 1.73 3.27
CA ASP A 51 10.47 0.26 3.35
C ASP A 51 9.07 -0.30 3.07
N TRP A 52 8.98 -1.30 2.20
CA TRP A 52 7.72 -1.98 1.92
C TRP A 52 7.09 -2.61 3.17
N ARG A 53 7.89 -2.93 4.20
CA ARG A 53 7.40 -3.44 5.48
C ARG A 53 6.58 -2.40 6.22
N ASP A 54 6.99 -1.13 6.17
CA ASP A 54 6.25 -0.04 6.80
C ASP A 54 4.90 0.15 6.10
N MET A 55 4.85 -0.05 4.78
CA MET A 55 3.59 -0.07 4.03
C MET A 55 2.69 -1.27 4.41
N MET A 56 3.28 -2.44 4.69
CA MET A 56 2.53 -3.66 5.02
C MET A 56 2.08 -3.76 6.47
N GLN A 57 2.81 -3.15 7.40
CA GLN A 57 2.50 -3.15 8.84
C GLN A 57 1.03 -2.80 9.15
N PRO A 58 0.44 -1.71 8.63
CA PRO A 58 -0.96 -1.41 8.89
C PRO A 58 -1.91 -2.49 8.35
N HIS A 59 -1.56 -3.20 7.27
CA HIS A 59 -2.38 -4.31 6.79
C HIS A 59 -2.34 -5.51 7.74
N TRP A 60 -1.18 -5.83 8.32
CA TRP A 60 -1.05 -6.87 9.34
C TRP A 60 -1.80 -6.49 10.62
N ASP A 61 -1.63 -5.26 11.11
CA ASP A 61 -2.33 -4.78 12.32
C ASP A 61 -3.85 -4.84 12.14
N ARG A 62 -4.35 -4.38 10.98
CA ARG A 62 -5.78 -4.47 10.66
C ARG A 62 -6.27 -5.90 10.48
N THR A 63 -5.40 -6.82 10.05
CA THR A 63 -5.73 -8.25 9.97
C THR A 63 -5.85 -8.84 11.37
N THR A 64 -4.90 -8.56 12.26
CA THR A 64 -4.95 -8.97 13.68
C THR A 64 -6.21 -8.49 14.37
N VAL A 65 -6.59 -7.21 14.20
CA VAL A 65 -7.84 -6.67 14.77
C VAL A 65 -9.07 -7.44 14.27
N ARG A 66 -9.13 -7.80 12.98
CA ARG A 66 -10.25 -8.61 12.43
C ARG A 66 -10.25 -10.04 12.96
N MET A 67 -9.07 -10.60 13.24
CA MET A 67 -8.93 -11.94 13.80
C MET A 67 -9.49 -12.02 15.22
N GLU A 68 -9.33 -10.97 16.03
CA GLU A 68 -9.86 -10.89 17.40
C GLU A 68 -11.39 -11.03 17.48
N GLU A 69 -12.11 -10.63 16.43
CA GLU A 69 -13.57 -10.77 16.33
C GLU A 69 -14.02 -12.20 16.00
N SER A 70 -13.08 -13.12 15.69
CA SER A 70 -13.35 -14.48 15.25
C SER A 70 -12.89 -15.52 16.28
N PRO A 71 -13.74 -16.48 16.70
CA PRO A 71 -13.37 -17.48 17.72
C PRO A 71 -12.32 -18.49 17.24
N VAL A 72 -12.20 -18.70 15.92
CA VAL A 72 -11.22 -19.57 15.28
C VAL A 72 -10.75 -18.89 14.00
N VAL A 73 -9.43 -18.86 13.76
CA VAL A 73 -8.82 -18.33 12.54
C VAL A 73 -7.92 -19.38 11.91
N LEU A 74 -8.03 -19.56 10.59
CA LEU A 74 -7.13 -20.42 9.81
C LEU A 74 -5.99 -19.59 9.22
N CYS A 75 -4.77 -19.83 9.67
CA CYS A 75 -3.56 -19.22 9.10
C CYS A 75 -3.03 -20.08 7.95
N VAL A 76 -3.54 -19.85 6.74
CA VAL A 76 -3.06 -20.55 5.54
C VAL A 76 -1.69 -19.99 5.14
N ALA A 77 -0.71 -20.87 4.98
CA ALA A 77 0.64 -20.52 4.53
C ALA A 77 0.97 -21.28 3.24
N ASP A 78 1.50 -20.56 2.26
CA ASP A 78 1.98 -21.08 0.98
C ASP A 78 3.13 -20.19 0.50
N THR A 79 3.96 -20.69 -0.41
CA THR A 79 5.10 -19.95 -0.97
C THR A 79 4.93 -19.80 -2.48
N THR A 80 5.11 -18.58 -2.98
CA THR A 80 5.03 -18.26 -4.41
C THR A 80 6.30 -17.52 -4.86
N GLU A 81 6.57 -17.54 -6.17
CA GLU A 81 7.68 -16.83 -6.81
C GLU A 81 7.10 -15.77 -7.78
N LEU A 82 7.81 -14.64 -7.92
CA LEU A 82 7.43 -13.51 -8.78
C LEU A 82 8.38 -13.37 -9.97
#